data_AF-A0ABD5TDH1-F1
#
_entry.id   AF-A0ABD5TDH1-F1
#
_cell.length_a   1.000
_cell.length_b   1.000
_cell.length_c   1.000
_cell.angle_alpha   90.00
_cell.angle_beta   90.00
_cell.angle_gamma   90.00
#
_symmetry.space_group_name_H-M   'P 1'
#
loop_
_entity.id
_entity.type
_entity.pdbx_description
1 polymer ?
#
loop_
_entity_poly.entity_id
_entity_poly.type
_entity_poly.pdbx_seq_one_letter_code
_entity_poly.pdbx_strand_id
1 'polypeptide(L)'
;MSRTFASTADPETWSTFEEALSTATRPDVSGIGFVFTSDDPYVGVDLDDCRDPESGAFDPDAIRIVTRLQSYTEVSPSGTGVHVIARGRLPGGPRRRGGVEMYDDARFFTMTGDRVQGTPERACVRPSALRWVHASYVADDDDEGPDEAVSSRVAQVGSVSTTMDDTEVLQRAKAAKNGEKFSRLWNGSISGYESHSEADMALCCLLAFWTGGDDVQMDRLFRESGLLREKWDEVHFSDGATYGERTIERAIVRTDDLYR
;
A
#
# COMPACT_ATOMS: atom_id res chain seq x y z
N MET A 1 15.91 9.70 -39.40
CA MET A 1 16.25 10.48 -38.20
C MET A 1 16.93 9.55 -37.21
N SER A 2 18.04 9.94 -36.61
CA SER A 2 18.67 9.18 -35.53
C SER A 2 17.69 9.12 -34.36
N ARG A 3 17.40 7.92 -33.85
CA ARG A 3 16.63 7.77 -32.60
C ARG A 3 17.55 8.12 -31.44
N THR A 4 17.18 9.13 -30.66
CA THR A 4 17.85 9.45 -29.40
C THR A 4 17.06 8.75 -28.29
N PHE A 5 17.73 8.01 -27.42
CA PHE A 5 17.10 7.41 -26.25
C PHE A 5 16.91 8.47 -25.16
N ALA A 6 15.82 8.37 -24.39
CA ALA A 6 15.62 9.15 -23.18
C ALA A 6 16.43 8.52 -22.02
N SER A 7 16.96 9.37 -21.14
CA SER A 7 17.67 8.95 -19.94
C SER A 7 16.71 8.93 -18.76
N THR A 8 16.75 7.94 -17.86
CA THR A 8 15.90 7.93 -16.65
C THR A 8 16.37 8.90 -15.57
N ALA A 9 17.45 9.63 -15.79
CA ALA A 9 18.04 10.57 -14.84
C ALA A 9 18.17 12.01 -15.38
N ASP A 10 17.76 12.26 -16.63
CA ASP A 10 17.85 13.58 -17.26
C ASP A 10 16.46 14.09 -17.68
N PRO A 11 15.86 15.01 -16.90
CA PRO A 11 14.54 15.56 -17.17
C PRO A 11 14.41 16.28 -18.52
N GLU A 12 15.51 16.79 -19.09
CA GLU A 12 15.48 17.46 -20.40
C GLU A 12 15.20 16.48 -21.54
N THR A 13 15.31 15.18 -21.28
CA THR A 13 15.02 14.11 -22.26
C THR A 13 13.59 13.57 -22.17
N TRP A 14 12.78 14.10 -21.25
CA TRP A 14 11.37 13.70 -21.06
C TRP A 14 10.42 14.69 -21.73
N SER A 15 9.13 14.35 -21.75
CA SER A 15 8.07 15.21 -22.30
C SER A 15 6.84 15.18 -21.40
N THR A 16 5.84 16.00 -21.71
CA THR A 16 4.55 15.89 -21.02
C THR A 16 3.80 14.63 -21.47
N PHE A 17 2.74 14.29 -20.72
CA PHE A 17 1.84 13.19 -21.09
C PHE A 17 1.19 13.42 -22.46
N GLU A 18 0.73 14.64 -22.75
CA GLU A 18 0.07 14.98 -24.01
C GLU A 18 1.03 14.80 -25.20
N GLU A 19 2.28 15.23 -25.05
CA GLU A 19 3.32 15.07 -26.07
C GLU A 19 3.69 13.60 -26.28
N ALA A 20 3.85 12.84 -25.19
CA ALA A 20 4.13 11.40 -25.23
C ALA A 20 2.98 10.63 -25.91
N LEU A 21 1.74 10.94 -25.54
CA LEU A 21 0.54 10.31 -26.11
C LEU A 21 0.39 10.63 -27.60
N SER A 22 0.62 11.88 -28.01
CA SER A 22 0.61 12.26 -29.42
C SER A 22 1.65 11.47 -30.22
N THR A 23 2.83 11.26 -29.65
CA THR A 23 3.94 10.52 -30.27
C THR A 23 3.68 9.01 -30.33
N ALA A 24 2.99 8.45 -29.33
CA ALA A 24 2.63 7.03 -29.26
C ALA A 24 1.68 6.56 -30.38
N THR A 25 1.06 7.49 -31.12
CA THR A 25 0.27 7.16 -32.32
C THR A 25 1.12 6.71 -33.51
N ARG A 26 2.44 6.89 -33.43
CA ARG A 26 3.35 6.49 -34.49
C ARG A 26 3.52 4.97 -34.53
N PRO A 27 3.57 4.34 -35.72
CA PRO A 27 3.70 2.88 -35.86
C PRO A 27 4.98 2.29 -35.24
N ASP A 28 5.99 3.14 -35.01
CA ASP A 28 7.32 2.74 -34.58
C ASP A 28 7.54 2.91 -33.06
N VAL A 29 6.49 3.27 -32.33
CA VAL A 29 6.45 3.46 -30.87
C VAL A 29 5.42 2.50 -30.27
N SER A 30 5.84 1.67 -29.32
CA SER A 30 4.98 0.61 -28.74
C SER A 30 4.08 1.09 -27.60
N GLY A 31 4.33 2.27 -27.04
CA GLY A 31 3.57 2.81 -25.91
C GLY A 31 4.26 4.01 -25.28
N ILE A 32 3.75 4.43 -24.13
CA ILE A 32 4.33 5.51 -23.31
C ILE A 32 4.97 4.91 -22.05
N GLY A 33 5.86 5.69 -21.43
CA GLY A 33 6.44 5.35 -20.13
C GLY A 33 6.37 6.52 -19.16
N PHE A 34 6.42 6.20 -17.87
CA PHE A 34 6.45 7.15 -16.77
C PHE A 34 7.77 6.97 -16.00
N VAL A 35 8.54 8.05 -15.85
CA VAL A 35 9.81 8.05 -15.11
C VAL A 35 9.54 8.42 -13.66
N PHE A 36 10.04 7.60 -12.73
CA PHE A 36 10.01 7.88 -11.30
C PHE A 36 11.19 8.75 -10.91
N THR A 37 10.92 9.75 -10.08
CA THR A 37 11.87 10.77 -9.64
C THR A 37 11.80 10.93 -8.12
N SER A 38 12.92 11.35 -7.52
CA SER A 38 12.98 11.63 -6.08
C SER A 38 11.98 12.70 -5.61
N ASP A 39 11.54 13.56 -6.54
CA ASP A 39 10.67 14.71 -6.26
C ASP A 39 9.18 14.37 -6.35
N ASP A 40 8.80 13.27 -7.01
CA ASP A 40 7.41 12.86 -7.13
C ASP A 40 7.03 11.85 -6.03
N PRO A 41 5.74 11.73 -5.67
CA PRO A 41 5.33 10.88 -4.55
C PRO A 41 5.20 9.40 -4.92
N TYR A 42 5.58 8.95 -6.12
CA TYR A 42 5.18 7.65 -6.65
C TYR A 42 6.21 6.55 -6.44
N VAL A 43 5.69 5.35 -6.24
CA VAL A 43 6.45 4.10 -6.21
C VAL A 43 5.79 3.14 -7.19
N GLY A 44 6.59 2.61 -8.12
CA GLY A 44 6.20 1.51 -9.00
C GLY A 44 6.59 0.17 -8.38
N VAL A 45 5.64 -0.75 -8.29
CA VAL A 45 5.86 -2.15 -7.94
C VAL A 45 5.57 -3.00 -9.17
N ASP A 46 6.58 -3.68 -9.70
CA ASP A 46 6.48 -4.57 -10.85
C ASP A 46 6.42 -6.03 -10.38
N LEU A 47 5.43 -6.77 -10.87
CA LEU A 47 5.21 -8.17 -10.56
C LEU A 47 5.30 -8.99 -11.86
N ASP A 48 6.47 -9.60 -12.06
CA ASP A 48 6.80 -10.42 -13.23
C ASP A 48 6.10 -11.78 -13.19
N ASP A 49 5.63 -12.25 -14.35
CA ASP A 49 5.13 -13.61 -14.60
C ASP A 49 4.09 -14.15 -13.59
N CYS A 50 3.33 -13.25 -12.98
CA CYS A 50 2.38 -13.55 -11.93
C CYS A 50 0.91 -13.67 -12.40
N ARG A 51 0.66 -13.51 -13.71
CA ARG A 51 -0.67 -13.51 -14.31
C ARG A 51 -0.73 -14.48 -15.48
N ASP A 52 -1.75 -15.36 -15.47
CA ASP A 52 -2.08 -16.16 -16.64
C ASP A 52 -2.81 -15.30 -17.70
N PRO A 53 -2.27 -15.15 -18.92
CA PRO A 53 -2.82 -14.23 -19.90
C PRO A 53 -4.18 -14.65 -20.46
N GLU A 54 -4.51 -15.96 -20.45
CA GLU A 54 -5.76 -16.50 -21.01
C GLU A 54 -6.93 -16.36 -20.03
N SER A 55 -6.71 -16.73 -18.77
CA SER A 55 -7.72 -16.72 -17.71
C SER A 55 -7.75 -15.42 -16.91
N GLY A 56 -6.64 -14.67 -16.89
CA GLY A 56 -6.44 -13.51 -16.04
C GLY A 56 -6.23 -13.83 -14.56
N ALA A 57 -6.04 -15.11 -14.21
CA ALA A 57 -5.75 -15.53 -12.85
C ALA A 57 -4.37 -15.03 -12.39
N PHE A 58 -4.27 -14.66 -11.12
CA PHE A 58 -3.03 -14.21 -10.50
C PHE A 58 -2.47 -15.27 -9.56
N ASP A 59 -1.14 -15.30 -9.44
CA ASP A 59 -0.44 -16.05 -8.43
C ASP A 59 -0.82 -15.59 -7.01
N PRO A 60 -0.76 -16.48 -6.00
CA PRO A 60 -1.16 -16.13 -4.62
C PRO A 60 -0.41 -14.93 -4.04
N ASP A 61 0.88 -14.79 -4.34
CA ASP A 61 1.69 -13.65 -3.90
C ASP A 61 1.26 -12.34 -4.55
N ALA A 62 0.99 -12.34 -5.86
CA ALA A 62 0.48 -11.16 -6.54
C ALA A 62 -0.88 -10.74 -5.99
N ILE A 63 -1.78 -11.69 -5.70
CA ILE A 63 -3.05 -11.39 -5.02
C ILE A 63 -2.78 -10.73 -3.67
N ARG A 64 -1.88 -11.28 -2.84
CA ARG A 64 -1.53 -10.70 -1.53
C ARG A 64 -1.01 -9.27 -1.67
N ILE A 65 -0.06 -9.05 -2.57
CA ILE A 65 0.60 -7.76 -2.77
C ILE A 65 -0.40 -6.71 -3.29
N VAL A 66 -1.14 -7.01 -4.37
CA VAL A 66 -2.14 -6.10 -4.95
C VAL A 66 -3.25 -5.81 -3.93
N THR A 67 -3.71 -6.83 -3.20
CA THR A 67 -4.73 -6.66 -2.17
C THR A 67 -4.24 -5.80 -1.02
N ARG A 68 -2.97 -5.93 -0.60
CA ARG A 68 -2.39 -5.12 0.48
C ARG A 68 -2.15 -3.68 0.03
N LEU A 69 -1.70 -3.48 -1.21
CA LEU A 69 -1.42 -2.17 -1.74
C LEU A 69 -2.69 -1.38 -2.02
N GLN A 70 -3.82 -1.98 -2.43
CA GLN A 70 -5.08 -1.28 -2.76
C GLN A 70 -4.81 0.08 -3.43
N SER A 71 -4.17 0.03 -4.60
CA SER A 71 -3.75 1.20 -5.37
C SER A 71 -3.91 0.93 -6.87
N TYR A 72 -3.69 1.94 -7.71
CA TYR A 72 -3.72 1.78 -9.17
C TYR A 72 -2.90 0.57 -9.61
N THR A 73 -3.54 -0.33 -10.37
CA THR A 73 -2.91 -1.54 -10.89
C THR A 73 -3.30 -1.75 -12.35
N GLU A 74 -2.34 -2.06 -13.19
CA GLU A 74 -2.54 -2.34 -14.62
C GLU A 74 -1.76 -3.58 -15.06
N VAL A 75 -2.27 -4.26 -16.09
CA VAL A 75 -1.60 -5.40 -16.73
C VAL A 75 -0.39 -4.87 -17.50
N SER A 76 0.76 -5.53 -17.33
CA SER A 76 2.00 -5.14 -18.01
C SER A 76 1.92 -5.44 -19.52
N PRO A 77 2.80 -4.86 -20.37
CA PRO A 77 2.74 -5.09 -21.82
C PRO A 77 2.85 -6.55 -22.25
N SER A 78 3.46 -7.42 -21.45
CA SER A 78 3.56 -8.85 -21.76
C SER A 78 2.24 -9.58 -21.59
N GLY A 79 1.30 -9.03 -20.80
CA GLY A 79 0.08 -9.71 -20.37
C GLY A 79 0.27 -10.72 -19.24
N THR A 80 1.52 -11.03 -18.88
CA THR A 80 1.90 -12.02 -17.85
C THR A 80 2.23 -11.41 -16.50
N GLY A 81 2.38 -10.09 -16.42
CA GLY A 81 2.66 -9.37 -15.17
C GLY A 81 1.70 -8.22 -14.92
N VAL A 82 1.91 -7.49 -13.82
CA VAL A 82 1.19 -6.25 -13.49
C VAL A 82 2.11 -5.21 -12.88
N HIS A 83 1.80 -3.94 -13.14
CA HIS A 83 2.36 -2.81 -12.41
C HIS A 83 1.35 -2.30 -11.38
N VAL A 84 1.81 -2.10 -10.13
CA VAL A 84 1.07 -1.33 -9.12
C VAL A 84 1.77 0.02 -8.94
N ILE A 85 1.03 1.12 -9.06
CA ILE A 85 1.54 2.47 -8.77
C ILE A 85 0.91 2.95 -7.47
N ALA A 86 1.72 3.21 -6.47
CA ALA A 86 1.30 3.74 -5.16
C ALA A 86 2.02 5.04 -4.83
N ARG A 87 1.55 5.76 -3.82
CA ARG A 87 2.22 6.96 -3.28
C ARG A 87 2.92 6.64 -1.96
N GLY A 88 4.19 7.00 -1.85
CA GLY A 88 5.02 6.75 -0.67
C GLY A 88 6.51 6.90 -0.99
N ARG A 89 7.34 6.27 -0.17
CA ARG A 89 8.79 6.15 -0.33
C ARG A 89 9.22 4.75 0.04
N LEU A 90 10.24 4.24 -0.64
CA LEU A 90 10.82 2.95 -0.29
C LEU A 90 11.87 3.13 0.81
N PRO A 91 11.99 2.17 1.74
CA PRO A 91 13.15 2.11 2.62
C PRO A 91 14.43 1.90 1.80
N GLY A 92 15.59 2.18 2.38
CA GLY A 92 16.86 1.81 1.74
C GLY A 92 17.00 0.28 1.64
N GLY A 93 17.76 -0.20 0.66
CA GLY A 93 18.02 -1.64 0.48
C GLY A 93 17.86 -2.13 -0.95
N PRO A 94 17.74 -3.44 -1.15
CA PRO A 94 17.51 -4.03 -2.46
C PRO A 94 16.24 -3.49 -3.12
N ARG A 95 16.22 -3.44 -4.46
CA ARG A 95 15.05 -3.01 -5.24
C ARG A 95 14.32 -4.15 -5.94
N ARG A 96 14.95 -5.32 -6.02
CA ARG A 96 14.44 -6.48 -6.76
C ARG A 96 14.84 -7.77 -6.05
N ARG A 97 13.90 -8.71 -5.96
CA ARG A 97 14.16 -10.12 -5.61
C ARG A 97 13.12 -11.00 -6.30
N GLY A 98 13.60 -12.03 -7.01
CA GLY A 98 12.72 -12.89 -7.82
C GLY A 98 11.93 -12.09 -8.87
N GLY A 99 10.61 -12.30 -8.89
CA GLY A 99 9.67 -11.60 -9.77
C GLY A 99 9.04 -10.34 -9.17
N VAL A 100 9.60 -9.79 -8.08
CA VAL A 100 9.11 -8.54 -7.47
C VAL A 100 10.19 -7.46 -7.58
N GLU A 101 9.84 -6.33 -8.20
CA GLU A 101 10.67 -5.12 -8.25
C GLU A 101 9.93 -3.91 -7.69
N MET A 102 10.66 -2.99 -7.06
CA MET A 102 10.12 -1.77 -6.49
C MET A 102 11.06 -0.59 -6.77
N TYR A 103 10.52 0.49 -7.32
CA TYR A 103 11.29 1.71 -7.62
C TYR A 103 10.52 2.98 -7.29
N ASP A 104 11.19 3.91 -6.64
CA ASP A 104 10.72 5.26 -6.36
C ASP A 104 11.61 6.36 -6.98
N ASP A 105 12.65 5.96 -7.73
CA ASP A 105 13.53 6.84 -8.49
C ASP A 105 14.22 6.13 -9.66
N ALA A 106 14.83 6.92 -10.57
CA ALA A 106 15.82 6.52 -11.58
C ALA A 106 15.44 5.35 -12.54
N ARG A 107 14.18 4.94 -12.53
CA ARG A 107 13.58 3.94 -13.42
C ARG A 107 12.33 4.51 -14.08
N PHE A 108 11.92 3.87 -15.17
CA PHE A 108 10.64 4.15 -15.79
C PHE A 108 9.85 2.87 -15.91
N PHE A 109 8.53 2.97 -15.78
CA PHE A 109 7.62 1.89 -16.15
C PHE A 109 6.95 2.20 -17.48
N THR A 110 6.66 1.16 -18.24
CA THR A 110 5.73 1.28 -19.36
C THR A 110 4.32 1.40 -18.81
N MET A 111 3.49 2.26 -19.42
CA MET A 111 2.12 2.48 -18.98
C MET A 111 1.15 1.93 -20.02
N THR A 112 0.34 0.95 -19.64
CA THR A 112 -0.64 0.30 -20.55
C THR A 112 -2.03 0.91 -20.42
N GLY A 113 -2.41 1.38 -19.23
CA GLY A 113 -3.78 1.77 -18.94
C GLY A 113 -4.77 0.60 -18.87
N ASP A 114 -4.31 -0.64 -19.06
CA ASP A 114 -5.16 -1.85 -18.99
C ASP A 114 -5.40 -2.24 -17.53
N ARG A 115 -6.35 -1.54 -16.92
CA ARG A 115 -6.59 -1.61 -15.48
C ARG A 115 -7.10 -2.97 -15.04
N VAL A 116 -6.53 -3.46 -13.94
CA VAL A 116 -7.06 -4.63 -13.23
C VAL A 116 -8.37 -4.24 -12.54
N GLN A 117 -9.43 -5.01 -12.79
CA GLN A 117 -10.73 -4.75 -12.18
C GLN A 117 -10.69 -4.96 -10.67
N GLY A 118 -11.41 -4.12 -9.93
CA GLY A 118 -11.47 -4.18 -8.46
C GLY A 118 -10.34 -3.46 -7.75
N THR A 119 -9.35 -2.91 -8.47
CA THR A 119 -8.32 -2.03 -7.88
C THR A 119 -8.70 -0.54 -8.04
N PRO A 120 -8.22 0.34 -7.15
CA PRO A 120 -8.46 1.79 -7.27
C PRO A 120 -8.07 2.38 -8.63
N GLU A 121 -8.75 3.46 -9.03
CA GLU A 121 -8.49 4.14 -10.30
C GLU A 121 -7.27 5.05 -10.28
N ARG A 122 -6.76 5.36 -9.09
CA ARG A 122 -5.69 6.32 -8.86
C ARG A 122 -4.68 5.72 -7.91
N ALA A 123 -3.43 6.18 -8.01
CA ALA A 123 -2.41 5.84 -7.05
C ALA A 123 -2.80 6.39 -5.66
N CYS A 124 -2.88 5.50 -4.68
CA CYS A 124 -3.25 5.76 -3.30
C CYS A 124 -2.01 5.91 -2.42
N VAL A 125 -2.10 6.68 -1.33
CA VAL A 125 -1.03 6.81 -0.32
C VAL A 125 -0.97 5.52 0.49
N ARG A 126 0.15 4.79 0.41
CA ARG A 126 0.27 3.43 0.95
C ARG A 126 1.66 3.13 1.56
N PRO A 127 2.20 4.00 2.44
CA PRO A 127 3.58 3.88 2.95
C PRO A 127 3.82 2.56 3.72
N SER A 128 2.92 2.16 4.62
CA SER A 128 3.07 0.92 5.41
C SER A 128 2.92 -0.33 4.55
N ALA A 129 1.98 -0.34 3.60
CA ALA A 129 1.86 -1.44 2.64
C ALA A 129 3.12 -1.56 1.74
N LEU A 130 3.69 -0.45 1.27
CA LEU A 130 4.94 -0.45 0.50
C LEU A 130 6.11 -1.02 1.31
N ARG A 131 6.28 -0.60 2.58
CA ARG A 131 7.31 -1.19 3.46
C ARG A 131 7.09 -2.67 3.69
N TRP A 132 5.83 -3.10 3.89
CA TRP A 132 5.50 -4.50 4.06
C TRP A 132 5.88 -5.34 2.83
N VAL A 133 5.58 -4.86 1.61
CA VAL A 133 5.99 -5.54 0.37
C VAL A 133 7.50 -5.62 0.28
N HIS A 134 8.20 -4.51 0.52
CA HIS A 134 9.66 -4.49 0.49
C HIS A 134 10.27 -5.49 1.48
N ALA A 135 9.84 -5.46 2.75
CA ALA A 135 10.34 -6.36 3.78
C ALA A 135 10.05 -7.83 3.48
N SER A 136 8.84 -8.15 2.98
CA SER A 136 8.41 -9.53 2.80
C SER A 136 8.95 -10.18 1.51
N TYR A 137 9.15 -9.38 0.46
CA TYR A 137 9.44 -9.91 -0.88
C TYR A 137 10.77 -9.46 -1.46
N VAL A 138 11.37 -8.37 -0.96
CA VAL A 138 12.54 -7.74 -1.61
C VAL A 138 13.78 -7.71 -0.71
N ALA A 139 13.65 -7.41 0.58
CA ALA A 139 14.78 -7.35 1.51
C ALA A 139 15.49 -8.70 1.65
N ASP A 140 16.78 -8.67 1.99
CA ASP A 140 17.57 -9.88 2.29
C ASP A 140 17.18 -10.41 3.69
N ASP A 141 17.14 -11.75 3.85
CA ASP A 141 16.67 -12.47 5.06
C ASP A 141 17.64 -12.37 6.26
N ASP A 142 18.15 -11.17 6.60
CA ASP A 142 18.94 -10.94 7.81
C ASP A 142 18.11 -10.41 9.00
N ASP A 143 16.80 -10.28 8.85
CA ASP A 143 15.88 -9.91 9.95
C ASP A 143 14.68 -10.87 9.95
N GLU A 144 14.36 -11.39 11.13
CA GLU A 144 13.38 -12.46 11.38
C GLU A 144 12.09 -12.27 10.57
N GLY A 145 11.86 -13.13 9.58
CA GLY A 145 10.60 -13.19 8.85
C GLY A 145 9.42 -13.34 9.81
N PRO A 146 8.25 -12.74 9.53
CA PRO A 146 7.09 -12.90 10.39
C PRO A 146 6.70 -14.39 10.44
N ASP A 147 6.61 -14.89 11.68
CA ASP A 147 6.24 -16.25 12.05
C ASP A 147 5.11 -16.82 11.17
N GLU A 148 5.34 -18.03 10.65
CA GLU A 148 4.36 -18.79 9.90
C GLU A 148 3.12 -19.08 10.76
N ALA A 149 2.06 -18.30 10.55
CA ALA A 149 0.70 -18.69 10.90
C ALA A 149 -0.31 -18.12 9.91
N VAL A 150 -0.19 -18.47 8.62
CA VAL A 150 -1.30 -18.28 7.66
C VAL A 150 -1.49 -19.56 6.84
N SER A 151 -1.96 -20.61 7.53
CA SER A 151 -2.51 -21.79 6.86
C SER A 151 -4.03 -21.73 6.86
N SER A 152 -4.57 -21.83 5.64
CA SER A 152 -5.94 -22.10 5.24
C SER A 152 -6.95 -20.95 5.32
N ARG A 153 -7.22 -20.33 4.16
CA ARG A 153 -8.54 -20.33 3.48
C ARG A 153 -8.50 -19.42 2.26
N VAL A 154 -7.97 -19.95 1.15
CA VAL A 154 -8.24 -19.43 -0.18
C VAL A 154 -9.51 -20.10 -0.68
N ALA A 155 -10.64 -19.42 -0.56
CA ALA A 155 -11.84 -19.66 -1.37
C ALA A 155 -12.76 -18.44 -1.28
N GLN A 156 -13.26 -18.03 -2.44
CA GLN A 156 -14.23 -16.98 -2.72
C GLN A 156 -13.66 -15.58 -3.04
N VAL A 157 -13.17 -15.47 -4.28
CA VAL A 157 -13.09 -14.19 -5.01
C VAL A 157 -14.53 -13.81 -5.37
N GLY A 158 -15.03 -12.75 -4.74
CA GLY A 158 -16.40 -12.26 -4.95
C GLY A 158 -16.94 -11.51 -3.75
N SER A 159 -16.27 -10.46 -3.30
CA SER A 159 -16.94 -9.39 -2.56
C SER A 159 -16.14 -8.11 -2.70
N VAL A 160 -16.79 -7.10 -3.25
CA VAL A 160 -16.34 -5.72 -3.23
C VAL A 160 -16.21 -5.34 -1.76
N SER A 161 -14.98 -5.18 -1.27
CA SER A 161 -14.74 -4.58 0.04
C SER A 161 -15.12 -3.11 -0.04
N THR A 162 -16.40 -2.83 0.15
CA THR A 162 -16.88 -1.47 0.39
C THR A 162 -16.34 -1.08 1.76
N THR A 163 -15.17 -0.42 1.79
CA THR A 163 -14.66 0.17 3.01
C THR A 163 -15.74 1.11 3.55
N MET A 164 -16.20 0.85 4.77
CA MET A 164 -17.18 1.72 5.43
C MET A 164 -16.59 3.12 5.53
N ASP A 165 -17.41 4.16 5.32
CA ASP A 165 -16.92 5.52 5.52
C ASP A 165 -16.59 5.78 7.00
N ASP A 166 -15.73 6.76 7.24
CA ASP A 166 -15.23 7.10 8.59
C ASP A 166 -16.36 7.43 9.56
N THR A 167 -17.40 8.12 9.09
CA THR A 167 -18.53 8.50 9.95
C THR A 167 -19.28 7.25 10.39
N GLU A 168 -19.49 6.32 9.46
CA GLU A 168 -20.13 5.04 9.74
C GLU A 168 -19.29 4.18 10.69
N VAL A 169 -17.98 4.10 10.45
CA VAL A 169 -17.03 3.42 11.36
C VAL A 169 -17.17 3.96 12.78
N LEU A 170 -17.13 5.29 12.95
CA LEU A 170 -17.24 5.92 14.27
C LEU A 170 -18.60 5.71 14.93
N GLN A 171 -19.69 5.80 14.16
CA GLN A 171 -21.04 5.56 14.69
C GLN A 171 -21.19 4.13 15.19
N ARG A 172 -20.78 3.14 14.38
CA ARG A 172 -20.89 1.73 14.75
C ARG A 172 -19.96 1.36 15.90
N ALA A 173 -18.72 1.85 15.89
CA ALA A 173 -17.77 1.62 16.97
C ALA A 173 -18.27 2.16 18.32
N LYS A 174 -18.90 3.33 18.33
CA LYS A 174 -19.49 3.93 19.54
C LYS A 174 -20.75 3.21 20.02
N ALA A 175 -21.52 2.61 19.11
CA ALA A 175 -22.75 1.88 19.44
C ALA A 175 -22.53 0.41 19.83
N ALA A 176 -21.33 -0.13 19.60
CA ALA A 176 -21.02 -1.53 19.88
C ALA A 176 -20.95 -1.85 21.38
N LYS A 177 -20.88 -3.14 21.72
CA LYS A 177 -20.78 -3.62 23.12
C LYS A 177 -19.59 -3.02 23.88
N ASN A 178 -18.50 -2.74 23.18
CA ASN A 178 -17.30 -2.08 23.71
C ASN A 178 -17.26 -0.56 23.41
N GLY A 179 -18.39 0.03 23.03
CA GLY A 179 -18.49 1.42 22.58
C GLY A 179 -18.15 2.47 23.64
N GLU A 180 -18.35 2.17 24.92
CA GLU A 180 -17.88 3.04 26.02
C GLU A 180 -16.35 3.08 26.09
N LYS A 181 -15.68 1.94 25.90
CA LYS A 181 -14.22 1.85 25.83
C LYS A 181 -13.70 2.62 24.62
N PHE A 182 -14.34 2.42 23.46
CA PHE A 182 -14.02 3.18 22.25
C PHE A 182 -14.18 4.69 22.47
N SER A 183 -15.32 5.13 22.99
CA SER A 183 -15.60 6.56 23.22
C SER A 183 -14.62 7.20 24.21
N ARG A 184 -14.22 6.47 25.26
CA ARG A 184 -13.23 6.94 26.22
C ARG A 184 -11.87 7.20 25.58
N LEU A 185 -11.37 6.21 24.85
CA LEU A 185 -10.10 6.31 24.12
C LEU A 185 -10.18 7.38 23.02
N TRP A 186 -11.26 7.39 22.24
CA TRP A 186 -11.51 8.36 21.17
C TRP A 186 -11.43 9.81 21.68
N ASN A 187 -11.91 10.07 22.90
CA ASN A 187 -11.87 11.39 23.52
C ASN A 187 -10.57 11.69 24.29
N GLY A 188 -9.52 10.88 24.12
CA GLY A 188 -8.18 11.13 24.69
C GLY A 188 -7.96 10.61 26.12
N SER A 189 -8.91 9.88 26.70
CA SER A 189 -8.74 9.37 28.07
C SER A 189 -8.02 8.02 28.06
N ILE A 190 -6.87 7.97 28.75
CA ILE A 190 -6.09 6.74 28.98
C ILE A 190 -6.53 5.95 30.22
N SER A 191 -7.67 6.31 30.83
CA SER A 191 -8.12 5.66 32.07
C SER A 191 -8.37 4.17 31.87
N GLY A 192 -7.65 3.36 32.63
CA GLY A 192 -7.64 1.89 32.51
C GLY A 192 -6.41 1.32 31.79
N TYR A 193 -5.44 2.16 31.42
CA TYR A 193 -4.15 1.75 30.86
C TYR A 193 -2.99 2.30 31.69
N GLU A 194 -1.88 1.57 31.73
CA GLU A 194 -0.70 1.96 32.50
C GLU A 194 0.10 3.05 31.80
N SER A 195 -0.03 3.14 30.46
CA SER A 195 0.66 4.14 29.66
C SER A 195 -0.18 4.66 28.49
N HIS A 196 0.21 5.83 27.96
CA HIS A 196 -0.34 6.34 26.71
C HIS A 196 -0.15 5.36 25.55
N SER A 197 1.00 4.70 25.45
CA SER A 197 1.25 3.77 24.34
C SER A 197 0.38 2.52 24.38
N GLU A 198 -0.04 2.07 25.56
CA GLU A 198 -1.06 1.01 25.69
C GLU A 198 -2.45 1.48 25.26
N ALA A 199 -2.82 2.72 25.62
CA ALA A 199 -4.08 3.31 25.18
C ALA A 199 -4.13 3.52 23.66
N ASP A 200 -3.02 4.00 23.07
CA ASP A 200 -2.86 4.15 21.61
C ASP A 200 -3.07 2.79 20.91
N MET A 201 -2.36 1.75 21.37
CA MET A 201 -2.48 0.39 20.83
C MET A 201 -3.91 -0.15 20.96
N ALA A 202 -4.57 0.08 22.10
CA ALA A 202 -5.93 -0.39 22.32
C ALA A 202 -6.95 0.31 21.42
N LEU A 203 -6.77 1.61 21.14
CA LEU A 203 -7.60 2.31 20.16
C LEU A 203 -7.34 1.77 18.76
N CYS A 204 -6.08 1.56 18.38
CA CYS A 204 -5.73 0.98 17.08
C CYS A 204 -6.30 -0.42 16.87
N CYS A 205 -6.32 -1.31 17.88
CA CYS A 205 -6.97 -2.62 17.74
C CYS A 205 -8.48 -2.49 17.51
N LEU A 206 -9.15 -1.53 18.15
CA LEU A 206 -10.57 -1.27 17.90
C LEU A 206 -10.78 -0.74 16.48
N LEU A 207 -9.93 0.20 16.03
CA LEU A 207 -10.00 0.73 14.66
C LEU A 207 -9.71 -0.35 13.62
N ALA A 208 -8.71 -1.22 13.84
CA ALA A 208 -8.38 -2.33 12.95
C ALA A 208 -9.59 -3.22 12.69
N PHE A 209 -10.34 -3.58 13.74
CA PHE A 209 -11.58 -4.33 13.59
C PHE A 209 -12.55 -3.61 12.64
N TRP A 210 -12.86 -2.33 12.88
CA TRP A 210 -13.90 -1.61 12.14
C TRP A 210 -13.52 -1.20 10.72
N THR A 211 -12.24 -0.95 10.45
CA THR A 211 -11.74 -0.54 9.13
C THR A 211 -11.35 -1.74 8.27
N GLY A 212 -11.56 -2.98 8.74
CA GLY A 212 -11.08 -4.17 8.06
C GLY A 212 -9.55 -4.22 7.94
N GLY A 213 -8.83 -3.50 8.82
CA GLY A 213 -7.38 -3.36 8.76
C GLY A 213 -6.86 -2.40 7.68
N ASP A 214 -7.69 -1.51 7.12
CA ASP A 214 -7.21 -0.41 6.25
C ASP A 214 -6.37 0.56 7.08
N ASP A 215 -5.06 0.42 6.98
CA ASP A 215 -4.05 1.17 7.73
C ASP A 215 -4.14 2.69 7.50
N VAL A 216 -4.47 3.11 6.28
CA VAL A 216 -4.66 4.52 5.93
C VAL A 216 -5.90 5.09 6.59
N GLN A 217 -7.00 4.32 6.61
CA GLN A 217 -8.21 4.72 7.33
C GLN A 217 -7.97 4.76 8.84
N MET A 218 -7.25 3.78 9.38
CA MET A 218 -6.87 3.75 10.79
C MET A 218 -6.04 4.98 11.18
N ASP A 219 -5.04 5.36 10.39
CA ASP A 219 -4.22 6.55 10.65
C ASP A 219 -5.07 7.84 10.63
N ARG A 220 -5.91 8.02 9.61
CA ARG A 220 -6.82 9.17 9.51
C ARG A 220 -7.75 9.27 10.73
N LEU A 221 -8.37 8.16 11.12
CA LEU A 221 -9.24 8.11 12.29
C LEU A 221 -8.47 8.34 13.60
N PHE A 222 -7.27 7.78 13.76
CA PHE A 222 -6.47 7.99 14.97
C PHE A 222 -6.11 9.48 15.14
N ARG A 223 -5.78 10.16 14.04
CA ARG A 223 -5.48 11.61 14.06
C ARG A 223 -6.66 12.49 14.46
N GLU A 224 -7.88 12.02 14.25
CA GLU A 224 -9.09 12.72 14.72
C GLU A 224 -9.42 12.44 16.19
N SER A 225 -8.73 11.48 16.81
CA SER A 225 -8.91 11.16 18.23
C SER A 225 -8.17 12.12 19.15
N GLY A 226 -8.62 12.20 20.40
CA GLY A 226 -7.94 12.95 21.46
C GLY A 226 -6.62 12.32 21.95
N LEU A 227 -6.17 11.20 21.37
CA LEU A 227 -4.90 10.55 21.73
C LEU A 227 -3.72 10.99 20.85
N LEU A 228 -3.96 11.75 19.77
CA LEU A 228 -2.91 12.23 18.88
C LEU A 228 -1.87 13.08 19.64
N ARG A 229 -0.59 12.79 19.40
CA ARG A 229 0.57 13.48 19.98
C ARG A 229 1.69 13.57 18.94
N GLU A 230 2.65 14.48 19.13
CA GLU A 230 3.83 14.63 18.24
C GLU A 230 4.55 13.30 18.00
N LYS A 231 4.64 12.44 19.03
CA LYS A 231 5.17 11.08 18.96
C LYS A 231 4.61 10.25 17.80
N TRP A 232 3.36 10.48 17.40
CA TRP A 232 2.71 9.71 16.33
C TRP A 232 3.49 9.70 15.02
N ASP A 233 4.09 10.84 14.67
CA ASP A 233 4.81 11.04 13.41
C ASP A 233 6.34 10.93 13.57
N GLU A 234 6.84 10.62 14.77
CA GLU A 234 8.28 10.44 15.01
C GLU A 234 8.77 9.11 14.41
N VAL A 235 9.82 9.16 13.58
CA VAL A 235 10.54 7.99 13.09
C VAL A 235 11.25 7.30 14.25
N HIS A 236 10.78 6.11 14.62
CA HIS A 236 11.23 5.37 15.81
C HIS A 236 11.92 4.05 15.48
N PHE A 237 11.89 3.62 14.22
CA PHE A 237 12.40 2.33 13.77
C PHE A 237 13.50 2.50 12.72
N SER A 238 14.42 1.53 12.67
CA SER A 238 15.58 1.52 11.76
C SER A 238 15.18 1.45 10.27
N ASP A 239 14.00 0.93 9.98
CA ASP A 239 13.42 0.85 8.63
C ASP A 239 12.70 2.15 8.22
N GLY A 240 12.79 3.20 9.03
CA GLY A 240 12.20 4.50 8.77
C GLY A 240 10.71 4.62 9.15
N ALA A 241 10.11 3.58 9.73
CA ALA A 241 8.72 3.64 10.17
C ALA A 241 8.53 4.60 11.37
N THR A 242 7.41 5.30 11.39
CA THR A 242 7.00 6.11 12.54
C THR A 242 6.43 5.24 13.66
N TYR A 243 6.34 5.81 14.87
CA TYR A 243 5.62 5.18 15.97
C TYR A 243 4.17 4.85 15.63
N GLY A 244 3.46 5.77 14.97
CA GLY A 244 2.06 5.58 14.58
C GLY A 244 1.89 4.44 13.57
N GLU A 245 2.72 4.43 12.54
CA GLU A 245 2.72 3.38 11.51
C GLU A 245 2.94 1.99 12.14
N ARG A 246 3.95 1.85 13.01
CA ARG A 246 4.20 0.57 13.69
C ARG A 246 3.07 0.17 14.64
N THR A 247 2.44 1.14 15.29
CA THR A 247 1.32 0.88 16.19
C THR A 247 0.13 0.33 15.41
N ILE A 248 -0.17 0.88 14.23
CA ILE A 248 -1.19 0.39 13.31
C ILE A 248 -0.85 -1.01 12.80
N GLU A 249 0.37 -1.23 12.31
CA GLU A 249 0.83 -2.54 11.82
C GLU A 249 0.65 -3.63 12.88
N ARG A 250 1.10 -3.37 14.11
CA ARG A 250 0.95 -4.29 15.24
C ARG A 250 -0.51 -4.50 15.64
N ALA A 251 -1.34 -3.47 15.57
CA ALA A 251 -2.76 -3.59 15.88
C ALA A 251 -3.49 -4.48 14.87
N ILE A 252 -3.17 -4.37 13.58
CA ILE A 252 -3.72 -5.25 12.53
C ILE A 252 -3.36 -6.71 12.82
N VAL A 253 -2.10 -6.99 13.14
CA VAL A 253 -1.64 -8.36 13.46
C VAL A 253 -2.29 -8.91 14.73
N ARG A 254 -2.51 -8.07 15.75
CA ARG A 254 -3.12 -8.47 17.03
C ARG A 254 -4.63 -8.66 16.99
N THR A 255 -5.30 -8.26 15.91
CA THR A 255 -6.77 -8.25 15.85
C THR A 255 -7.23 -9.48 15.08
N ASP A 256 -7.62 -10.52 15.83
CA ASP A 256 -7.95 -11.86 15.28
C ASP A 256 -9.19 -11.86 14.35
N ASP A 257 -10.15 -10.97 14.60
CA ASP A 257 -11.37 -10.81 13.81
C ASP A 257 -11.42 -9.40 13.21
N LEU A 258 -11.65 -9.30 11.89
CA LEU A 258 -11.86 -8.03 11.20
C LEU A 258 -13.31 -7.93 10.74
N TYR A 259 -13.90 -6.75 10.84
CA TYR A 259 -15.24 -6.47 10.35
C TYR A 259 -15.26 -6.59 8.81
N ARG A 260 -16.28 -7.26 8.27
CA ARG A 260 -16.47 -7.54 6.83
C ARG A 260 -17.88 -7.17 6.38
#